data_AF-A0A1H8YDK1-F1
#
_entry.id   AF-A0A1H8YDK1-F1
#
_cell.length_a   1.000
_cell.length_b   1.000
_cell.length_c   1.000
_cell.angle_alpha   90.00
_cell.angle_beta   90.00
_cell.angle_gamma   90.00
#
_symmetry.space_group_name_H-M   'P 1'
#
loop_
_entity.id
_entity.type
_entity.pdbx_description
1 polymer ?
#
loop_
_entity_poly.entity_id
_entity_poly.type
_entity_poly.pdbx_seq_one_letter_code
_entity_poly.pdbx_strand_id
1 'polypeptide(L)'
;MAYAFDTLGYSKTLREAGIAQDHAEAHAAAAREFIMVDLVTKEDLRATKDELRSAMELETLRLTIRLGSMIVGGLVTTFGALAALIKLT
;
A
#
# COMPACT_ATOMS: atom_id res chain seq x y z
N MET A 1 1.41 -2.65 -17.85
CA MET A 1 2.18 -3.59 -18.68
C MET A 1 2.35 -4.86 -17.86
N ALA A 2 1.51 -5.87 -18.11
CA ALA A 2 1.64 -7.17 -17.46
C ALA A 2 2.99 -7.76 -17.89
N TYR A 3 3.82 -8.19 -16.94
CA TYR A 3 4.99 -9.00 -17.26
C TYR A 3 4.45 -10.34 -17.76
N ALA A 4 4.32 -10.51 -19.07
CA ALA A 4 3.90 -11.77 -19.66
C ALA A 4 5.08 -12.74 -19.58
N PHE A 5 4.87 -13.88 -18.91
CA PHE A 5 5.85 -14.95 -18.89
C PHE A 5 6.04 -15.49 -20.32
N ASP A 6 7.27 -15.39 -20.83
CA ASP A 6 7.62 -15.87 -22.17
C ASP A 6 7.80 -17.40 -22.15
N THR A 7 6.69 -18.10 -22.34
CA THR A 7 6.66 -19.56 -22.42
C THR A 7 7.50 -20.09 -23.59
N LEU A 8 7.67 -19.31 -24.67
CA LEU A 8 8.41 -19.72 -25.86
C LEU A 8 9.92 -19.64 -25.64
N GLY A 9 10.39 -18.54 -25.05
CA GLY A 9 11.78 -18.40 -24.63
C GLY A 9 12.15 -19.48 -23.59
N TYR A 10 11.28 -19.72 -22.62
CA TYR A 10 11.49 -20.72 -21.57
C TYR A 10 11.63 -22.14 -22.12
N SER A 11 10.70 -22.60 -22.97
CA SER A 11 10.78 -23.94 -23.57
C SER A 11 11.99 -24.08 -24.50
N LYS A 12 12.36 -23.01 -25.23
CA LYS A 12 13.55 -22.99 -26.08
C LYS A 12 14.84 -23.20 -25.27
N THR A 13 14.99 -22.52 -24.14
CA THR A 13 16.15 -22.69 -23.25
C THR A 13 16.25 -24.12 -22.70
N LEU A 14 15.12 -24.72 -22.31
CA LEU A 14 15.11 -26.12 -21.83
C LEU A 14 15.52 -27.10 -22.94
N ARG A 15 15.07 -26.85 -24.18
CA ARG A 15 15.45 -27.67 -25.33
C ARG A 15 16.93 -27.53 -25.68
N GLU A 16 17.47 -26.32 -25.61
CA GLU A 16 18.91 -26.06 -25.81
C GLU A 16 19.77 -26.75 -24.73
N ALA A 17 19.22 -26.95 -23.54
CA ALA A 17 19.83 -27.75 -22.47
C ALA A 17 19.65 -29.27 -22.62
N GLY A 18 19.04 -29.73 -23.71
CA GLY A 18 18.87 -31.16 -24.02
C GLY A 18 17.60 -31.81 -23.47
N ILE A 19 16.64 -31.03 -22.93
CA ILE A 19 15.34 -31.54 -22.51
C ILE A 19 14.47 -31.80 -23.76
N ALA A 20 13.79 -32.95 -23.79
CA ALA A 20 12.88 -33.30 -24.87
C ALA A 20 11.76 -32.25 -25.02
N GLN A 21 11.35 -31.98 -26.25
CA GLN A 21 10.40 -30.91 -26.57
C GLN A 21 9.11 -30.99 -25.76
N ASP A 22 8.50 -32.18 -25.69
CA ASP A 22 7.25 -32.39 -24.95
C ASP A 22 7.38 -32.03 -23.47
N HIS A 23 8.53 -32.34 -22.86
CA HIS A 23 8.82 -31.97 -21.47
C HIS A 23 9.13 -30.48 -21.31
N ALA A 24 9.86 -29.88 -22.26
CA ALA A 24 10.16 -28.45 -22.24
C ALA A 24 8.89 -27.59 -22.36
N GLU A 25 7.95 -28.00 -23.20
CA GLU A 25 6.65 -27.35 -23.37
C GLU A 25 5.76 -27.55 -22.14
N ALA A 26 5.70 -28.78 -21.59
CA ALA A 26 4.97 -29.05 -20.35
C ALA A 26 5.51 -28.24 -19.16
N HIS A 27 6.84 -28.09 -19.05
CA HIS A 27 7.47 -27.27 -18.02
C HIS A 27 7.14 -25.79 -18.20
N ALA A 28 7.16 -25.27 -19.43
CA ALA A 28 6.78 -23.88 -19.70
C ALA A 28 5.31 -23.60 -19.35
N ALA A 29 4.42 -24.53 -19.66
CA ALA A 29 2.99 -24.44 -19.32
C ALA A 29 2.78 -24.47 -17.80
N ALA A 30 3.40 -25.42 -17.10
CA ALA A 30 3.34 -25.51 -15.65
C ALA A 30 3.94 -24.28 -14.96
N ALA A 31 5.05 -23.72 -15.47
CA ALA A 31 5.64 -22.49 -14.95
C ALA A 31 4.68 -21.29 -15.10
N ARG A 32 4.01 -21.17 -16.25
CA ARG A 32 2.98 -20.13 -16.45
C ARG A 32 1.81 -20.29 -15.48
N GLU A 33 1.39 -21.51 -15.19
CA GLU A 33 0.20 -21.79 -14.39
C GLU A 33 0.46 -21.72 -12.88
N PHE A 34 1.62 -22.20 -12.41
CA PHE A 34 1.91 -22.35 -10.98
C PHE A 34 2.96 -21.38 -10.43
N ILE A 35 3.79 -20.77 -11.28
CA ILE A 35 4.84 -19.82 -10.83
C ILE A 35 4.36 -18.37 -11.00
N MET A 36 3.51 -18.08 -11.99
CA MET A 36 2.87 -16.77 -12.16
C MET A 36 1.58 -16.64 -11.34
N VAL A 37 1.67 -16.97 -10.04
CA VAL A 37 0.61 -16.65 -9.08
C VAL A 37 0.65 -15.15 -8.78
N ASP A 38 -0.50 -14.48 -8.96
CA ASP A 38 -0.83 -13.10 -8.60
C ASP A 38 0.36 -12.13 -8.50
N LEU A 39 0.94 -11.81 -9.67
CA LEU A 39 1.99 -10.80 -9.74
C LEU A 39 1.37 -9.42 -9.50
N VAL A 40 1.59 -8.86 -8.31
CA VAL A 40 1.21 -7.47 -7.99
C VAL A 40 1.81 -6.56 -9.05
N THR A 41 0.96 -5.89 -9.81
CA THR A 41 1.43 -5.01 -10.87
C THR A 41 1.97 -3.72 -10.28
N LYS A 42 2.79 -2.99 -11.04
CA LYS A 42 3.23 -1.65 -10.65
C LYS A 42 2.05 -0.70 -10.41
N GLU A 43 0.93 -0.93 -11.08
CA GLU A 43 -0.28 -0.14 -10.92
C GLU A 43 -0.98 -0.46 -9.60
N ASP A 44 -1.09 -1.74 -9.25
CA ASP A 44 -1.66 -2.17 -7.95
C ASP A 44 -0.82 -1.63 -6.77
N LEU A 45 0.51 -1.67 -6.92
CA LEU A 45 1.42 -1.10 -5.93
C LEU A 45 1.28 0.42 -5.84
N ARG A 46 1.08 1.10 -6.97
CA ARG A 46 0.85 2.56 -6.99
C ARG A 46 -0.47 2.91 -6.34
N ALA A 47 -1.56 2.20 -6.66
CA ALA A 47 -2.87 2.38 -6.06
C ALA A 47 -2.79 2.21 -4.53
N THR A 48 -2.17 1.12 -4.05
CA THR A 48 -1.98 0.88 -2.62
C THR A 48 -1.16 1.99 -1.94
N LYS A 49 -0.11 2.48 -2.62
CA LYS A 49 0.73 3.57 -2.10
C LYS A 49 -0.04 4.88 -2.00
N ASP A 50 -0.85 5.21 -3.00
CA ASP A 50 -1.64 6.43 -3.04
C ASP A 50 -2.76 6.39 -1.97
N GLU A 51 -3.44 5.25 -1.81
CA GLU A 51 -4.41 5.02 -0.74
C GLU A 51 -3.77 5.19 0.65
N LEU A 52 -2.60 4.58 0.87
CA LEU A 52 -1.87 4.70 2.13
C LEU A 52 -1.48 6.15 2.41
N ARG A 53 -1.00 6.88 1.39
CA ARG A 53 -0.65 8.29 1.52
C ARG A 53 -1.87 9.13 1.90
N SER A 54 -3.00 8.94 1.23
CA SER A 54 -4.23 9.67 1.54
C SER A 54 -4.72 9.37 2.95
N ALA A 55 -4.64 8.11 3.41
CA ALA A 55 -4.99 7.75 4.78
C ALA A 55 -4.09 8.45 5.81
N MET A 56 -2.78 8.52 5.55
CA MET A 56 -1.82 9.22 6.42
C MET A 56 -2.07 10.73 6.47
N GLU A 57 -2.33 11.37 5.34
CA GLU A 57 -2.65 12.80 5.28
C GLU A 57 -3.94 13.12 6.05
N LEU A 58 -4.94 12.25 5.95
CA LEU A 58 -6.22 12.39 6.65
C LEU A 58 -6.06 12.19 8.16
N GLU A 59 -5.30 11.19 8.60
CA GLU A 59 -4.94 11.00 10.01
C GLU A 59 -4.16 12.19 10.56
N THR A 60 -3.19 12.70 9.81
CA THR A 60 -2.41 13.90 10.20
C THR A 60 -3.31 15.11 10.39
N LEU A 61 -4.28 15.33 9.48
CA LEU A 61 -5.26 16.40 9.60
C LEU A 61 -6.16 16.22 10.83
N ARG A 62 -6.68 15.00 11.05
CA ARG A 62 -7.51 14.68 12.22
C ARG A 62 -6.78 14.92 13.52
N LEU A 63 -5.52 14.48 13.62
CA LEU A 63 -4.67 14.73 14.78
C LEU A 63 -4.43 16.22 14.99
N THR A 64 -4.14 16.96 13.92
CA THR A 64 -3.93 18.42 14.00
C THR A 64 -5.18 19.13 14.52
N ILE A 65 -6.36 18.79 14.00
CA ILE A 65 -7.65 19.34 14.46
C ILE A 65 -7.90 18.94 15.92
N ARG A 66 -7.71 17.66 16.28
CA ARG A 66 -7.96 17.17 17.64
C ARG A 66 -7.04 17.86 18.64
N LEU A 67 -5.74 17.94 18.37
CA LEU A 67 -4.78 18.62 19.23
C LEU A 67 -5.08 20.11 19.33
N GLY A 68 -5.38 20.78 18.20
CA GLY A 68 -5.79 22.19 18.20
C GLY A 68 -7.04 22.43 19.04
N SER A 69 -8.04 21.57 18.93
CA SER A 69 -9.27 21.65 19.72
C SER A 69 -9.03 21.41 21.21
N MET A 70 -8.12 20.50 21.58
CA MET A 70 -7.75 20.25 22.98
C MET A 70 -7.03 21.47 23.58
N ILE A 71 -6.13 22.10 22.82
CA ILE A 71 -5.42 23.31 23.26
C ILE A 71 -6.41 24.47 23.46
N VAL A 72 -7.27 24.73 22.48
CA VAL A 72 -8.27 25.80 22.56
C VAL A 72 -9.25 25.52 23.71
N GLY A 73 -9.77 24.30 23.83
CA GLY A 73 -10.66 23.91 24.92
C GLY A 73 -10.00 24.06 26.30
N GLY A 74 -8.75 23.64 26.44
CA GLY A 74 -7.97 23.81 27.68
C GLY A 74 -7.75 25.29 28.04
N LEU A 75 -7.39 26.13 27.07
CA LEU A 75 -7.21 27.56 27.32
C LEU A 75 -8.53 28.22 27.70
N VAL A 76 -9.61 27.98 26.95
CA VAL A 76 -10.93 28.55 27.21
C VAL A 76 -11.43 28.17 28.61
N THR A 77 -11.28 26.90 29.01
CA THR A 77 -11.68 26.43 30.34
C THR A 77 -10.85 27.07 31.44
N THR A 78 -9.52 27.13 31.29
CA THR A 78 -8.63 27.71 32.31
C THR A 78 -8.87 29.22 32.47
N PHE A 79 -8.94 29.98 31.37
CA PHE A 79 -9.21 31.42 31.43
C PHE A 79 -10.63 31.73 31.91
N GLY A 80 -11.62 30.94 31.50
CA GLY A 80 -13.00 31.07 31.98
C GLY A 80 -13.10 30.85 33.49
N ALA A 81 -12.43 29.81 34.02
CA ALA A 81 -12.37 29.55 35.45
C ALA A 81 -11.69 30.68 36.22
N LEU A 82 -10.56 31.18 35.72
CA LEU A 82 -9.85 32.31 36.35
C LEU A 82 -10.71 33.59 36.38
N ALA A 83 -11.37 33.92 35.27
CA ALA A 83 -12.25 35.09 35.19
C ALA A 83 -13.45 34.98 36.15
N ALA A 84 -14.01 33.78 36.33
CA ALA A 84 -15.08 33.54 37.30
C ALA A 84 -14.59 33.71 38.75
N LEU A 85 -13.40 33.23 39.08
CA LEU A 85 -12.80 33.41 40.41
C LEU A 85 -12.51 34.88 40.73
N ILE A 86 -11.98 35.64 39.77
CA ILE A 86 -11.74 37.09 39.92
C ILE A 86 -13.05 37.84 40.18
N LYS A 87 -14.16 37.44 39.56
CA LYS A 87 -15.47 38.07 39.81
C LYS A 87 -16.08 37.74 41.17
N LEU A 88 -15.63 36.67 41.82
CA LEU A 88 -16.19 36.18 43.08
C LEU A 88 -15.42 36.69 44.32
N THR A 89 -14.19 37.19 44.13
CA THR A 89 -13.34 37.81 45.18
C THR A 89 -13.51 39.32 45.16
#